data_AF-A0A968HM52-F1
#
_entry.id   AF-A0A968HM52-F1
#
_cell.length_a   1.000
_cell.length_b   1.000
_cell.length_c   1.000
_cell.angle_alpha   90.00
_cell.angle_beta   90.00
_cell.angle_gamma   90.00
#
_symmetry.space_group_name_H-M   'P 1'
#
loop_
_entity.id
_entity.type
_entity.pdbx_description
1 polymer ?
#
loop_
_entity_poly.entity_id
_entity_poly.type
_entity_poly.pdbx_seq_one_letter_code
_entity_poly.pdbx_strand_id
1 'polypeptide(L)' 'FVQIMWRYLEQASFPMTEPEYLEHLGAIATYIQGWQAVQQVQDFIESTKQRPRLGKAVSIPLELGGRTSEWLLEKF' A
#
# COMPACT_ATOMS: atom_id res chain seq x y z
N PHE A 1 7.20 1.94 -0.70
CA PHE A 1 6.52 0.85 -1.45
C PHE A 1 5.26 0.45 -0.71
N VAL A 2 4.18 0.12 -1.43
CA VAL A 2 3.04 -0.61 -0.87
C VAL A 2 3.21 -2.08 -1.25
N GLN A 3 3.22 -2.97 -0.27
CA GLN A 3 3.43 -4.41 -0.49
C GLN A 3 2.09 -5.14 -0.45
N ILE A 4 1.65 -5.66 -1.59
CA ILE A 4 0.45 -6.50 -1.66
C ILE A 4 0.88 -7.95 -1.40
N MET A 5 0.49 -8.44 -0.22
CA MET A 5 0.81 -9.78 0.24
C MET A 5 -0.05 -10.85 -0.45
N TRP A 6 0.42 -12.09 -0.45
CA TRP A 6 -0.31 -13.26 -0.97
C TRP A 6 -1.35 -13.83 -0.01
N ARG A 7 -1.44 -13.28 1.21
CA ARG A 7 -2.47 -13.61 2.19
C ARG A 7 -3.68 -12.71 1.97
N TYR A 8 -4.86 -13.30 2.00
CA TYR A 8 -6.15 -12.63 1.83
C TYR A 8 -7.19 -13.20 2.81
N LEU A 9 -8.23 -12.42 3.10
CA LEU A 9 -9.15 -12.64 4.22
C LEU A 9 -9.82 -14.03 4.21
N GLU A 10 -10.13 -14.56 3.03
CA GLU A 10 -10.81 -15.84 2.83
C GLU A 10 -9.92 -17.06 3.13
N GLN A 11 -8.64 -16.86 3.43
CA GLN A 11 -7.77 -17.95 3.87
C GLN A 11 -8.05 -18.34 5.32
N ALA A 12 -8.19 -19.64 5.59
CA ALA A 12 -8.47 -20.16 6.93
C ALA A 12 -7.43 -19.77 8.01
N SER A 13 -6.19 -19.44 7.61
CA SER A 13 -5.11 -18.99 8.51
C SER A 13 -4.73 -17.52 8.29
N PHE A 14 -5.69 -16.70 7.86
CA PHE A 14 -5.50 -15.25 7.82
C PHE A 14 -5.36 -14.70 9.24
N PRO A 15 -4.40 -13.81 9.52
CA PRO A 15 -4.04 -13.43 10.88
C PRO A 15 -4.99 -12.40 11.53
N MET A 16 -5.96 -11.89 10.77
CA MET A 16 -6.91 -10.85 11.20
C MET A 16 -8.34 -11.32 10.96
N THR A 17 -9.26 -10.82 11.77
CA THR A 17 -10.70 -10.88 11.49
C THR A 17 -11.09 -9.92 10.36
N GLU A 18 -12.28 -10.06 9.81
CA GLU A 18 -12.79 -9.14 8.77
C GLU A 18 -12.81 -7.66 9.23
N PRO A 19 -13.32 -7.31 10.43
CA PRO A 19 -13.29 -5.92 10.89
C PRO A 19 -11.88 -5.37 11.04
N GLU A 20 -10.96 -6.14 11.64
CA GLU A 20 -9.55 -5.74 11.80
C GLU A 20 -8.87 -5.54 10.44
N TYR A 21 -9.18 -6.40 9.46
CA TYR A 21 -8.65 -6.27 8.12
C TYR A 21 -9.14 -5.00 7.42
N LEU A 22 -10.43 -4.69 7.52
CA LEU A 22 -11.00 -3.45 6.95
C LEU A 22 -10.43 -2.19 7.63
N GLU A 23 -10.26 -2.21 8.95
CA GLU A 23 -9.61 -1.12 9.69
C GLU A 23 -8.15 -0.94 9.24
N HIS A 24 -7.41 -2.04 9.10
CA HIS A 24 -6.04 -2.02 8.61
C HIS A 24 -5.93 -1.45 7.18
N LEU A 25 -6.83 -1.85 6.27
CA LEU A 25 -6.92 -1.27 4.93
C LEU A 25 -7.23 0.22 4.95
N GLY A 26 -8.12 0.66 5.84
CA GLY A 26 -8.43 2.09 6.04
C GLY A 26 -7.21 2.90 6.51
N ALA A 27 -6.41 2.35 7.43
CA ALA A 27 -5.16 2.98 7.86
C ALA A 27 -4.15 3.10 6.69
N ILE A 28 -3.97 2.04 5.90
CA ILE A 28 -3.10 2.08 4.71
C ILE A 28 -3.59 3.12 3.70
N ALA A 29 -4.89 3.15 3.42
CA ALA A 29 -5.48 4.11 2.49
C ALA A 29 -5.27 5.56 2.95
N THR A 30 -5.36 5.81 4.27
CA THR A 30 -5.09 7.13 4.87
C THR A 30 -3.64 7.58 4.59
N TYR A 31 -2.65 6.69 4.74
CA TYR A 31 -1.26 7.01 4.41
C TYR A 31 -1.06 7.27 2.91
N ILE A 32 -1.62 6.43 2.05
CA ILE A 32 -1.54 6.61 0.58
C ILE A 32 -2.14 7.95 0.16
N GLN A 33 -3.27 8.35 0.76
CA GLN A 33 -3.89 9.65 0.53
C GLN A 33 -3.01 10.81 1.01
N GLY A 34 -2.48 10.72 2.25
CA GLY A 34 -1.58 11.74 2.81
C GLY A 34 -0.32 11.96 2.00
N TRP A 35 0.15 10.92 1.32
CA TRP A 35 1.28 10.95 0.40
C TRP A 35 0.93 11.37 -1.02
N GLN A 36 -0.34 11.69 -1.30
CA GLN A 36 -0.84 12.00 -2.64
C GLN A 36 -0.53 10.91 -3.67
N ALA A 37 -0.44 9.64 -3.24
CA ALA A 37 0.00 8.52 -4.06
C ALA A 37 -1.16 7.62 -4.55
N VAL A 38 -2.41 8.05 -4.36
CA VAL A 38 -3.62 7.28 -4.71
C VAL A 38 -3.64 6.88 -6.18
N GLN A 39 -3.44 7.84 -7.08
CA GLN A 39 -3.47 7.59 -8.53
C GLN A 39 -2.42 6.56 -8.93
N GLN A 40 -1.20 6.67 -8.40
CA GLN A 40 -0.11 5.74 -8.69
C GLN A 40 -0.43 4.31 -8.27
N VAL A 41 -1.07 4.14 -7.10
CA VAL A 41 -1.48 2.82 -6.62
C VAL A 41 -2.58 2.23 -7.52
N GLN A 42 -3.58 3.04 -7.90
CA GLN A 42 -4.67 2.62 -8.79
C GLN A 42 -4.13 2.21 -10.17
N ASP A 43 -3.35 3.08 -10.81
CA ASP A 43 -2.74 2.84 -12.13
C ASP A 43 -1.90 1.57 -12.12
N PHE A 44 -1.10 1.35 -11.06
CA PHE A 44 -0.29 0.14 -10.95
C PHE A 44 -1.15 -1.11 -10.83
N ILE A 45 -2.20 -1.09 -10.00
CA ILE A 45 -3.10 -2.25 -9.83
C ILE A 45 -3.83 -2.58 -11.14
N GLU A 46 -4.29 -1.57 -11.87
CA GLU A 46 -5.02 -1.75 -13.13
C GLU A 46 -4.12 -2.23 -14.28
N SER A 47 -2.87 -1.78 -14.32
CA SER A 47 -1.94 -2.11 -15.41
C SER A 47 -1.11 -3.38 -15.16
N THR A 48 -0.89 -3.76 -13.90
CA THR A 48 0.01 -4.86 -13.56
C THR A 48 -0.59 -6.23 -13.87
N LYS A 49 0.19 -7.10 -14.50
CA LYS A 49 -0.12 -8.54 -14.63
C LYS A 49 0.46 -9.36 -13.48
N GLN A 50 1.18 -8.72 -12.56
CA GLN A 50 1.78 -9.42 -11.43
C GLN A 50 0.70 -9.84 -10.43
N ARG A 51 0.82 -11.07 -9.93
CA ARG A 51 -0.03 -11.60 -8.86
C ARG A 51 0.86 -11.92 -7.67
N PRO A 52 0.47 -11.58 -6.43
CA PRO A 52 1.16 -12.05 -5.24
C PRO A 52 1.21 -13.58 -5.21
N ARG A 53 2.34 -14.16 -4.81
CA ARG A 53 2.53 -15.61 -4.72
C ARG A 53 3.10 -15.95 -3.35
N LEU A 54 3.00 -17.21 -2.93
CA LEU A 54 3.56 -17.68 -1.66
C LEU A 54 5.04 -17.26 -1.54
N GLY A 55 5.35 -16.45 -0.53
CA GLY A 55 6.70 -15.92 -0.29
C GLY A 55 7.09 -14.71 -1.15
N LYS A 56 6.24 -14.23 -2.06
CA LYS A 56 6.52 -13.10 -2.95
C LYS A 56 5.36 -12.11 -3.02
N ALA A 57 5.57 -10.93 -2.42
CA ALA A 57 4.65 -9.81 -2.53
C ALA A 57 4.75 -9.13 -3.90
N VAL A 58 3.67 -8.45 -4.30
CA VAL A 58 3.73 -7.45 -5.37
C VAL A 58 4.06 -6.11 -4.72
N SER A 59 5.19 -5.52 -5.11
CA SER A 59 5.67 -4.25 -4.57
C SER A 59 5.28 -3.11 -5.51
N ILE A 60 4.36 -2.25 -5.06
CA ILE A 60 3.99 -1.03 -5.77
C ILE A 60 5.00 0.06 -5.37
N PRO A 61 5.83 0.56 -6.30
CA PRO A 61 6.69 1.70 -6.03
C PRO A 61 5.82 2.94 -5.79
N LEU A 62 6.18 3.73 -4.78
CA LEU A 62 5.56 5.02 -4.53
C LEU A 62 6.57 6.11 -4.83
N GLU A 63 6.25 7.00 -5.75
CA GLU A 63 7.02 8.21 -6.05
C GLU A 63 6.40 9.35 -5.23
N LEU A 64 6.93 9.54 -4.03
CA LEU A 64 6.59 10.68 -3.20
C LEU A 64 7.28 11.88 -3.84
N GLY A 65 6.53 12.74 -4.54
CA GLY A 65 7.08 13.91 -5.23
C GLY A 65 7.91 14.83 -4.31
N GLY A 66 8.42 15.94 -4.87
CA GLY A 66 9.37 16.86 -4.22
C GLY A 66 8.96 17.46 -2.85
N ARG A 67 7.80 17.14 -2.28
CA ARG A 67 7.39 17.53 -0.92
C ARG A 67 8.12 16.76 0.19
N THR A 68 8.84 15.69 -0.15
CA THR A 68 9.85 15.13 0.78
C THR A 68 10.88 16.21 1.16
N SER A 69 11.13 17.19 0.28
CA SER A 69 11.99 18.35 0.55
C SER A 69 11.34 19.39 1.47
N GLU A 70 10.01 19.55 1.47
CA GLU A 70 9.32 20.51 2.34
C GLU A 70 9.48 20.13 3.82
N TRP A 71 9.42 18.83 4.15
CA TRP A 71 9.70 18.33 5.50
C TRP A 71 11.19 18.28 5.89
N LEU A 72 12.09 18.28 4.89
CA LEU A 72 13.55 18.31 5.10
C LEU A 72 14.07 19.75 5.30
N LEU A 73 13.42 20.74 4.71
CA LEU A 73 13.82 22.15 4.77
C LEU A 73 13.38 22.85 6.07
N GLU A 74 12.33 22.38 6.76
CA GLU A 74 11.94 22.93 8.08
C GLU A 74 12.86 22.49 9.24
N LYS A 75 13.88 21.66 8.99
CA LYS A 75 14.82 21.17 10.00
C LYS A 75 16.22 21.79 9.95
N PHE A 76 16.42 22.86 9.18
CA PHE A 76 17.69 23.60 9.11
C PHE A 76 17.51 25.09 9.39
#